data_AF-A0A9P8M5D4-F1
#
_entry.id   AF-A0A9P8M5D4-F1
#
_cell.length_a   1.000
_cell.length_b   1.000
_cell.length_c   1.000
_cell.angle_alpha   90.00
_cell.angle_beta   90.00
_cell.angle_gamma   90.00
#
_symmetry.space_group_name_H-M   'P 1'
#
loop_
_entity.id
_entity.type
_entity.pdbx_description
1 polymer ?
#
loop_
_entity_poly.entity_id
_entity_poly.type
_entity_poly.pdbx_seq_one_letter_code
_entity_poly.pdbx_strand_id
1 'polypeptide(L)'
;MSVDAGRGLPATDKSYSSDWLLIIVFISIALYNVVELNFLIATTFKRFRGLYFWSFTCSTWGIAFNAVGYLLRHVHPNQLGYLHATLILVGWCAMINGQSLVLYSRLHIVMHHPRRLRFVLAMIIFDAVWLSVPVIVLVYGTNSGDPGPFEQPYSIFEKLQLSVFFVQEVIISSLYIVETTRLLKMQRGIASSSMRRVMGHLILVNVFVVLLDVSILCLEFTEHYNLQTAWKALVYSVKLKCEFSVLNRLVEFSQHLRAGHDVSSVNYDASTDVALERYLRNASQAPAGAEYSMQVTAERPCENGPPEIVKTTAVTVSRSGRSAPPTRPSTAADSSLGGCAADEMHDADGTSSLSSEARLARP
;
A
#
# COMPACT_ATOMS: atom_id res chain seq x y z
N MET A 1 66.46 48.25 5.67
CA MET A 1 66.11 47.00 6.36
C MET A 1 64.59 46.97 6.43
N SER A 2 63.97 46.38 5.40
CA SER A 2 62.52 46.31 5.21
C SER A 2 62.20 44.91 4.76
N VAL A 3 61.66 44.08 5.66
CA VAL A 3 61.00 42.81 5.36
C VAL A 3 59.96 42.52 6.45
N ASP A 4 58.89 41.85 6.02
CA ASP A 4 57.77 41.21 6.71
C ASP A 4 56.52 42.05 7.01
N ALA A 5 55.42 41.97 6.24
CA ALA A 5 54.62 40.86 5.66
C ALA A 5 53.43 40.43 6.55
N GLY A 6 52.24 40.57 5.96
CA GLY A 6 51.13 39.64 6.10
C GLY A 6 50.48 39.46 7.47
N ARG A 7 49.58 40.37 7.87
CA ARG A 7 48.45 39.97 8.72
C ARG A 7 47.43 39.22 7.86
N GLY A 8 47.55 37.90 7.85
CA GLY A 8 46.50 37.02 7.36
C GLY A 8 45.21 37.21 8.16
N LEU A 9 44.09 37.35 7.46
CA LEU A 9 42.76 37.16 8.03
C LEU A 9 42.64 35.75 8.62
N PRO A 10 42.01 35.57 9.78
CA PRO A 10 41.72 34.24 10.29
C PRO A 10 40.68 33.56 9.38
N ALA A 11 41.08 32.48 8.71
CA ALA A 11 40.25 31.65 7.87
C ALA A 11 39.39 30.66 8.69
N THR A 12 38.68 31.12 9.72
CA THR A 12 37.94 30.26 10.66
C THR A 12 36.41 30.42 10.62
N ASP A 13 35.84 31.37 9.86
CA ASP A 13 34.38 31.61 9.87
C ASP A 13 33.57 30.84 8.82
N LYS A 14 34.21 30.14 7.87
CA LYS A 14 33.47 29.42 6.82
C LYS A 14 32.93 28.06 7.27
N SER A 15 33.65 27.32 8.11
CA SER A 15 33.25 25.95 8.50
C SER A 15 32.01 25.96 9.41
N TYR A 16 31.96 26.85 10.40
CA TYR A 16 30.80 27.01 11.28
C TYR A 16 29.53 27.42 10.53
N SER A 17 29.66 28.21 9.47
CA SER A 17 28.53 28.67 8.66
C SER A 17 27.93 27.54 7.82
N SER A 18 28.76 26.68 7.23
CA SER A 18 28.30 25.59 6.37
C SER A 18 27.53 24.51 7.14
N ASP A 19 28.03 24.09 8.31
CA ASP A 19 27.39 23.03 9.10
C ASP A 19 26.02 23.47 9.64
N TRP A 20 25.92 24.73 10.08
CA TRP A 20 24.68 25.29 10.57
C TRP A 20 23.62 25.44 9.47
N LEU A 21 24.02 25.85 8.26
CA LEU A 21 23.13 25.89 7.11
C LEU A 21 22.58 24.50 6.78
N LEU A 22 23.42 23.46 6.81
CA LEU A 22 22.98 22.07 6.57
C LEU A 22 21.96 21.61 7.62
N ILE A 23 22.19 21.93 8.89
CA ILE A 23 21.26 21.62 9.98
C ILE A 23 19.90 22.27 9.74
N ILE A 24 19.87 23.57 9.40
CA ILE A 24 18.62 24.29 9.11
C ILE A 24 17.90 23.67 7.93
N VAL A 25 18.61 23.34 6.84
CA VAL A 25 18.03 22.72 5.65
C VAL A 25 17.42 21.36 6.00
N PHE A 26 18.14 20.49 6.71
CA PHE A 26 17.62 19.17 7.10
C PHE A 26 16.42 19.25 8.03
N ILE A 27 16.46 20.12 9.04
CA ILE A 27 15.32 20.34 9.94
C ILE A 27 14.12 20.90 9.18
N SER A 28 14.34 21.84 8.26
CA SER A 28 13.27 22.45 7.45
C SER A 28 12.59 21.41 6.57
N ILE A 29 13.36 20.55 5.90
CA ILE A 29 12.82 19.46 5.08
C ILE A 29 12.09 18.43 5.97
N ALA A 30 12.63 18.10 7.14
CA ALA A 30 11.98 17.19 8.09
C ALA A 30 10.61 17.72 8.54
N LEU A 31 10.52 19.01 8.90
CA LEU A 31 9.27 19.66 9.31
C LEU A 31 8.29 19.80 8.14
N TYR A 32 8.77 20.11 6.94
CA TYR A 32 7.94 20.08 5.73
C TYR A 32 7.32 18.69 5.52
N ASN A 33 8.14 17.63 5.62
CA ASN A 33 7.67 16.26 5.50
C ASN A 33 6.65 15.91 6.61
N VAL A 34 6.84 16.40 7.84
CA VAL A 34 5.85 16.23 8.93
C VAL A 34 4.50 16.84 8.55
N VAL A 35 4.49 18.05 7.98
CA VAL A 35 3.24 18.70 7.53
C VAL A 35 2.57 17.88 6.43
N GLU A 36 3.33 17.46 5.43
CA GLU A 36 2.82 16.61 4.34
C GLU A 36 2.28 15.28 4.87
N LEU A 37 2.99 14.63 5.80
CA LEU A 37 2.56 13.40 6.45
C LEU A 37 1.25 13.59 7.21
N ASN A 38 1.05 14.71 7.91
CA ASN A 38 -0.23 15.01 8.56
C ASN A 38 -1.38 15.14 7.53
N PHE A 39 -1.13 15.75 6.38
CA PHE A 39 -2.11 15.81 5.30
C PHE A 39 -2.42 14.43 4.72
N LEU A 40 -1.40 13.59 4.52
CA LEU A 40 -1.56 12.20 4.08
C LEU A 40 -2.37 11.37 5.09
N ILE A 41 -2.11 11.56 6.38
CA ILE A 41 -2.87 10.91 7.46
C ILE A 41 -4.34 11.32 7.40
N ALA A 42 -4.61 12.63 7.32
CA ALA A 42 -5.98 13.17 7.32
C ALA A 42 -6.79 12.73 6.08
N THR A 43 -6.15 12.64 4.91
CA THR A 43 -6.82 12.26 3.65
C THR A 43 -7.03 10.75 3.51
N THR A 44 -6.17 9.93 4.11
CA THR A 44 -6.18 8.47 3.88
C THR A 44 -7.01 7.72 4.92
N PHE A 45 -6.95 8.13 6.19
CA PHE A 45 -7.62 7.41 7.27
C PHE A 45 -9.05 7.91 7.46
N LYS A 46 -10.03 7.16 6.95
CA LYS A 46 -11.46 7.39 7.27
C LYS A 46 -11.85 6.96 8.69
N ARG A 47 -11.01 6.17 9.38
CA ARG A 47 -11.28 5.66 10.73
C ARG A 47 -10.01 5.66 11.60
N PHE A 48 -10.00 6.50 12.63
CA PHE A 48 -8.85 6.77 13.51
C PHE A 48 -8.67 5.75 14.66
N ARG A 49 -8.77 4.44 14.38
CA ARG A 49 -8.78 3.41 15.45
C ARG A 49 -7.75 2.29 15.30
N GLY A 50 -6.96 2.27 14.24
CA GLY A 50 -5.95 1.23 14.00
C GLY A 50 -4.63 1.49 14.72
N LEU A 51 -3.92 0.42 15.08
CA LEU A 51 -2.55 0.50 15.61
C LEU A 51 -1.64 1.28 14.64
N TYR A 52 -1.71 0.97 13.34
CA TYR A 52 -0.99 1.70 12.30
C TYR A 52 -1.23 3.21 12.41
N PHE A 53 -2.49 3.64 12.51
CA PHE A 53 -2.83 5.07 12.57
C PHE A 53 -2.20 5.76 13.79
N TRP A 54 -2.33 5.16 14.97
CA TRP A 54 -1.77 5.73 16.20
C TRP A 54 -0.25 5.76 16.19
N SER A 55 0.39 4.66 15.77
CA SER A 55 1.86 4.57 15.69
C SER A 55 2.42 5.54 14.65
N PHE A 56 1.78 5.66 13.49
CA PHE A 56 2.19 6.56 12.41
C PHE A 56 2.02 8.03 12.81
N THR A 57 0.90 8.39 13.44
CA THR A 57 0.65 9.74 13.96
C THR A 57 1.63 10.08 15.08
N CYS A 58 1.79 9.19 16.05
CA CYS A 58 2.73 9.36 17.17
C CYS A 58 4.17 9.55 16.67
N SER A 59 4.61 8.74 15.70
CA SER A 59 5.93 8.91 15.09
C SER A 59 6.08 10.24 14.35
N THR A 60 5.05 10.67 13.62
CA THR A 60 5.07 11.93 12.86
C THR A 60 5.22 13.13 13.80
N TRP A 61 4.46 13.16 14.90
CA TRP A 61 4.58 14.19 15.92
C TRP A 61 5.87 14.07 16.75
N GLY A 62 6.38 12.85 16.94
CA GLY A 62 7.67 12.60 17.55
C GLY A 62 8.82 13.29 16.79
N ILE A 63 8.82 13.18 15.47
CA ILE A 63 9.78 13.89 14.60
C ILE A 63 9.64 15.40 14.79
N ALA A 64 8.41 15.93 14.82
CA ALA A 64 8.16 17.35 15.00
C ALA A 64 8.74 17.87 16.32
N PHE A 65 8.42 17.21 17.44
CA PHE A 65 8.92 17.62 18.75
C PHE A 65 10.44 17.49 18.86
N ASN A 66 11.01 16.43 18.29
CA ASN A 66 12.45 16.24 18.29
C ASN A 66 13.17 17.34 17.49
N ALA A 67 12.70 17.62 16.27
CA ALA A 67 13.25 18.66 15.40
C ALA A 67 13.12 20.06 16.02
N VAL A 68 11.96 20.40 16.57
CA VAL A 68 11.72 21.68 17.26
C VAL A 68 12.58 21.78 18.52
N GLY A 69 12.71 20.70 19.30
CA GLY A 69 13.55 20.66 20.49
C GLY A 69 15.03 20.93 20.17
N TYR A 70 15.57 20.32 19.11
CA TYR A 70 16.93 20.61 18.64
C TYR A 70 17.08 22.03 18.10
N LEU A 71 16.08 22.57 17.39
CA LEU A 71 16.11 23.96 16.94
C LEU A 71 16.14 24.94 18.13
N LEU A 72 15.31 24.71 19.14
CA LEU A 72 15.30 25.50 20.39
C LEU A 72 16.64 25.44 21.11
N ARG A 73 17.25 24.24 21.21
CA ARG A 73 18.59 24.07 21.81
C ARG A 73 19.65 24.90 21.10
N HIS A 74 19.59 25.01 19.78
CA HIS A 74 20.55 25.80 18.99
C HIS A 74 20.33 27.31 19.07
N VAL A 75 19.07 27.78 19.07
CA VAL A 75 18.74 29.21 19.05
C VAL A 75 18.73 29.83 20.45
N HIS A 76 18.27 29.10 21.47
CA HIS A 76 18.07 29.61 22.84
C HIS A 76 18.64 28.68 23.93
N PRO A 77 19.96 28.43 23.97
CA PRO A 77 20.57 27.46 24.89
C PRO A 77 20.38 27.81 26.39
N ASN A 78 20.30 29.09 26.75
CA ASN A 78 20.32 29.54 28.15
C ASN A 78 18.98 30.10 28.68
N GLN A 79 17.93 30.17 27.86
CA GLN A 79 16.68 30.88 28.23
C GLN A 79 15.53 29.96 28.65
N LEU A 80 15.60 28.66 28.34
CA LEU A 80 14.45 27.75 28.43
C LEU A 80 14.63 26.59 29.42
N GLY A 81 15.69 26.60 30.23
CA GLY A 81 15.94 25.58 31.25
C GLY A 81 15.94 24.17 30.68
N TYR A 82 15.06 23.30 31.16
CA TYR A 82 14.94 21.91 30.71
C TYR A 82 13.91 21.68 29.58
N LEU A 83 13.32 22.74 29.02
CA LEU A 83 12.23 22.62 28.04
C LEU A 83 12.71 22.01 26.71
N HIS A 84 13.86 22.44 26.17
CA HIS A 84 14.41 21.84 24.94
C HIS A 84 14.77 20.37 25.14
N ALA A 85 15.37 20.01 26.29
CA ALA A 85 15.70 18.63 26.62
C ALA A 85 14.44 17.74 26.70
N THR A 86 13.37 18.26 27.31
CA THR A 86 12.09 17.54 27.41
C THR A 86 11.45 17.33 26.03
N LEU A 87 11.45 18.35 25.16
CA LEU A 87 10.95 18.21 23.78
C LEU A 87 11.76 17.20 22.96
N ILE A 88 13.09 17.24 23.08
CA ILE A 88 13.98 16.28 22.41
C ILE A 88 13.66 14.86 22.86
N LEU A 89 13.55 14.62 24.17
CA LEU A 89 13.29 13.29 24.74
C LEU A 89 11.91 12.75 24.37
N VAL A 90 10.85 13.54 24.57
CA VAL A 90 9.49 13.14 24.21
C VAL A 90 9.40 12.86 22.71
N GLY A 91 9.99 13.74 21.89
CA GLY A 91 10.05 13.56 20.46
C GLY A 91 10.80 12.29 20.05
N TRP A 92 11.96 12.03 20.65
CA TRP A 92 12.78 10.86 20.38
C TRP A 92 12.05 9.56 20.75
N CYS A 93 11.47 9.49 21.96
CA CYS A 93 10.72 8.31 22.41
C CYS A 93 9.51 8.03 21.51
N ALA A 94 8.74 9.05 21.17
CA ALA A 94 7.58 8.90 20.29
C ALA A 94 7.99 8.51 18.85
N MET A 95 9.07 9.11 18.34
CA MET A 95 9.61 8.85 17.00
C MET A 95 10.08 7.40 16.86
N ILE A 96 11.01 6.94 17.70
CA ILE A 96 11.64 5.62 17.52
C ILE A 96 10.66 4.48 17.82
N ASN A 97 9.90 4.59 18.91
CA ASN A 97 8.92 3.56 19.27
C ASN A 97 7.75 3.54 18.26
N GLY A 98 7.32 4.71 17.80
CA GLY A 98 6.29 4.84 16.76
C GLY A 98 6.69 4.16 15.46
N GLN A 99 7.93 4.39 14.97
CA GLN A 99 8.45 3.75 13.75
C GLN A 99 8.46 2.22 13.84
N SER A 100 8.97 1.69 14.95
CA SER A 100 9.03 0.26 15.18
C SER A 100 7.63 -0.38 15.15
N LEU A 101 6.63 0.32 15.71
CA LEU A 101 5.24 -0.11 15.67
C LEU A 101 4.59 0.05 14.29
N VAL A 102 4.98 1.04 13.49
CA VAL A 102 4.54 1.17 12.07
C VAL A 102 5.01 -0.03 11.26
N LEU A 103 6.30 -0.39 11.38
CA LEU A 103 6.88 -1.58 10.74
C LEU A 103 6.19 -2.86 11.20
N TYR A 104 5.96 -3.00 12.51
CA TYR A 104 5.21 -4.11 13.09
C TYR A 104 3.79 -4.21 12.53
N SER A 105 3.07 -3.08 12.44
CA SER A 105 1.71 -3.07 11.93
C SER A 105 1.65 -3.47 10.46
N ARG A 106 2.68 -3.17 9.66
CA ARG A 106 2.80 -3.68 8.30
C ARG A 106 3.12 -5.17 8.27
N LEU A 107 4.05 -5.62 9.10
CA LEU A 107 4.37 -7.04 9.22
C LEU A 107 3.14 -7.86 9.60
N HIS A 108 2.28 -7.35 10.50
CA HIS A 108 1.01 -7.96 10.87
C HIS A 108 0.08 -8.20 9.67
N ILE A 109 0.10 -7.32 8.65
CA ILE A 109 -0.76 -7.47 7.46
C ILE A 109 -0.26 -8.61 6.55
N VAL A 110 1.06 -8.80 6.48
CA VAL A 110 1.69 -9.78 5.56
C VAL A 110 1.89 -11.15 6.23
N MET A 111 2.17 -11.18 7.53
CA MET A 111 2.51 -12.38 8.28
C MET A 111 1.29 -12.96 8.99
N HIS A 112 0.88 -14.17 8.60
CA HIS A 112 -0.26 -14.87 9.22
C HIS A 112 0.08 -15.61 10.53
N HIS A 113 1.35 -15.80 10.87
CA HIS A 113 1.76 -16.60 12.04
C HIS A 113 1.75 -15.76 13.34
N PRO A 114 0.76 -15.96 14.25
CA PRO A 114 0.57 -15.06 15.39
C PRO A 114 1.67 -15.18 16.45
N ARG A 115 2.32 -16.34 16.58
CA ARG A 115 3.40 -16.55 17.55
C ARG A 115 4.63 -15.68 17.24
N ARG A 116 5.09 -15.70 15.98
CA ARG A 116 6.24 -14.90 15.53
C ARG A 116 5.95 -13.41 15.70
N LEU A 117 4.74 -13.00 15.36
CA LEU A 117 4.33 -11.61 15.51
C LEU A 117 4.33 -11.16 16.98
N ARG A 118 3.86 -12.01 17.91
CA ARG A 118 3.96 -11.71 19.36
C ARG A 118 5.41 -11.60 19.84
N PHE A 119 6.32 -12.44 19.35
CA PHE A 119 7.75 -12.31 19.69
C PHE A 119 8.35 -11.00 19.17
N VAL A 120 7.99 -10.57 17.95
CA VAL A 120 8.42 -9.28 17.41
C VAL A 120 7.87 -8.12 18.24
N LEU A 121 6.58 -8.18 18.64
CA LEU A 121 6.01 -7.15 19.51
C LEU A 121 6.68 -7.13 20.88
N ALA A 122 6.97 -8.30 21.46
CA ALA A 122 7.66 -8.40 22.74
C ALA A 122 9.08 -7.80 22.67
N MET A 123 9.82 -8.05 21.59
CA MET A 123 11.12 -7.42 21.32
C MET A 123 10.99 -5.89 21.26
N ILE A 124 10.03 -5.35 20.50
CA ILE A 124 9.80 -3.90 20.40
C ILE A 124 9.51 -3.26 21.77
N ILE A 125 8.64 -3.90 22.57
CA ILE A 125 8.29 -3.38 23.90
C ILE A 125 9.48 -3.46 24.85
N PHE A 126 10.23 -4.56 24.80
CA PHE A 126 11.42 -4.75 25.65
C PHE A 126 12.48 -3.70 25.36
N ASP A 127 12.84 -3.51 24.08
CA ASP A 127 13.84 -2.52 23.66
C ASP A 127 13.37 -1.10 23.98
N ALA A 128 12.08 -0.80 23.78
CA ALA A 128 11.49 0.49 24.14
C ALA A 128 11.65 0.80 25.63
N VAL A 129 11.31 -0.13 26.53
CA VAL A 129 11.35 0.11 27.98
C VAL A 129 12.77 0.16 28.51
N TRP A 130 13.59 -0.83 28.15
CA TRP A 130 14.97 -0.95 28.64
C TRP A 130 15.85 0.21 28.17
N LEU A 131 15.70 0.68 26.92
CA LEU A 131 16.54 1.75 26.37
C LEU A 131 16.04 3.15 26.71
N SER A 132 14.73 3.35 26.91
CA SER A 132 14.18 4.69 27.18
C SER A 132 14.56 5.21 28.58
N VAL A 133 14.65 4.34 29.59
CA VAL A 133 14.92 4.80 30.97
C VAL A 133 16.32 5.40 31.12
N PRO A 134 17.42 4.73 30.70
CA PRO A 134 18.75 5.30 30.87
C PRO A 134 18.97 6.55 30.02
N VAL A 135 18.45 6.61 28.78
CA VAL A 135 18.64 7.80 27.93
C VAL A 135 17.97 9.03 28.52
N ILE A 136 16.79 8.89 29.15
CA ILE A 136 16.11 10.01 29.84
C ILE A 136 17.00 10.55 30.96
N VAL A 137 17.53 9.66 31.81
CA VAL A 137 18.40 10.05 32.94
C VAL A 137 19.68 10.74 32.42
N LEU A 138 20.31 10.19 31.39
CA LEU A 138 21.54 10.72 30.82
C LEU A 138 21.34 12.09 30.15
N VAL A 139 20.24 12.29 29.42
CA VAL A 139 19.94 13.58 28.79
C VAL A 139 19.64 14.66 29.83
N TYR A 140 18.88 14.36 30.88
CA TYR A 140 18.69 15.35 31.95
C TYR A 140 19.99 15.62 32.72
N GLY A 141 20.81 14.59 32.97
CA GLY A 141 22.12 14.73 33.61
C GLY A 141 23.07 15.64 32.82
N THR A 142 23.15 15.47 31.50
CA THR A 142 23.97 16.33 30.61
C THR A 142 23.43 17.76 30.44
N ASN A 143 22.19 18.03 30.82
CA ASN A 143 21.62 19.38 30.85
C ASN A 143 21.55 19.95 32.28
N SER A 144 22.10 19.25 33.27
CA SER A 144 22.13 19.70 34.66
C SER A 144 23.28 20.67 34.92
N GLY A 145 23.34 21.22 36.14
CA GLY A 145 24.43 22.12 36.55
C GLY A 145 25.82 21.46 36.62
N ASP A 146 25.89 20.13 36.60
CA ASP A 146 27.14 19.36 36.55
C ASP A 146 27.07 18.28 35.46
N PRO A 147 27.34 18.64 34.19
CA PRO A 147 27.17 17.74 33.05
C PRO A 147 28.30 16.72 32.88
N GLY A 148 29.50 17.02 33.41
CA GLY A 148 30.73 16.24 33.16
C GLY A 148 30.61 14.72 33.41
N PRO A 149 29.99 14.27 34.52
CA PRO A 149 29.82 12.84 34.79
C PRO A 149 28.90 12.11 33.81
N PHE A 150 28.03 12.83 33.10
CA PHE A 150 26.96 12.25 32.26
C PHE A 150 27.28 12.28 30.76
N GLU A 151 28.19 13.13 30.30
CA GLU A 151 28.52 13.29 28.88
C GLU A 151 29.11 12.03 28.24
N GLN A 152 30.13 11.45 28.88
CA GLN A 152 30.79 10.24 28.37
C GLN A 152 29.85 9.03 28.37
N PRO A 153 29.11 8.73 29.47
CA PRO A 153 28.10 7.67 29.45
C PRO A 153 27.00 7.91 28.41
N TYR A 154 26.56 9.16 28.22
CA TYR A 154 25.56 9.53 27.21
C TYR A 154 26.04 9.19 25.79
N SER A 155 27.27 9.57 25.40
CA SER A 155 27.80 9.28 24.07
C SER A 155 27.91 7.77 23.79
N ILE A 156 28.37 6.99 24.77
CA ILE A 156 28.47 5.53 24.62
C ILE A 156 27.08 4.90 24.54
N PHE A 157 26.16 5.32 25.41
CA PHE A 157 24.81 4.78 25.44
C PHE A 157 24.01 5.17 24.19
N GLU A 158 24.25 6.35 23.61
CA GLU A 158 23.61 6.76 22.36
C GLU A 158 24.00 5.85 21.18
N LYS A 159 25.29 5.53 21.04
CA LYS A 159 25.77 4.59 20.02
C LYS A 159 25.20 3.18 20.23
N LEU A 160 25.11 2.74 21.49
CA LEU A 160 24.54 1.44 21.85
C LEU A 160 23.06 1.35 21.50
N GLN A 161 22.24 2.29 21.97
CA GLN A 161 20.78 2.27 21.73
C GLN A 161 20.46 2.29 20.23
N LEU A 162 21.19 3.09 19.44
CA LEU A 162 20.95 3.16 18.00
C LEU A 162 21.36 1.88 17.28
N SER A 163 22.43 1.23 17.74
CA SER A 163 22.81 -0.09 17.23
C SER A 163 21.75 -1.15 17.53
N VAL A 164 21.15 -1.13 18.72
CA VAL A 164 20.07 -2.07 19.08
C VAL A 164 18.82 -1.81 18.24
N PHE A 165 18.36 -0.55 18.14
CA PHE A 165 17.20 -0.21 17.31
C PHE A 165 17.44 -0.51 15.82
N PHE A 166 18.65 -0.30 15.31
CA PHE A 166 19.03 -0.70 13.96
C PHE A 166 18.88 -2.22 13.75
N VAL A 167 19.39 -3.03 14.67
CA VAL A 167 19.23 -4.50 14.59
C VAL A 167 17.74 -4.89 14.64
N GLN A 168 16.96 -4.26 15.52
CA GLN A 168 15.51 -4.45 15.59
C GLN A 168 14.82 -4.11 14.25
N GLU A 169 15.12 -2.96 13.65
CA GLU A 169 14.56 -2.55 12.35
C GLU A 169 14.95 -3.55 11.24
N VAL A 170 16.21 -3.99 11.19
CA VAL A 170 16.69 -5.00 10.24
C VAL A 170 15.97 -6.33 10.40
N ILE A 171 15.73 -6.78 11.64
CA ILE A 171 14.98 -8.02 11.91
C ILE A 171 13.55 -7.90 11.38
N ILE A 172 12.83 -6.82 11.72
CA ILE A 172 11.44 -6.61 11.29
C ILE A 172 11.37 -6.51 9.76
N SER A 173 12.29 -5.76 9.16
CA SER A 173 12.39 -5.56 7.72
C SER A 173 12.68 -6.86 6.97
N SER A 174 13.63 -7.67 7.48
CA SER A 174 13.96 -8.98 6.90
C SER A 174 12.78 -9.95 6.96
N LEU A 175 12.08 -10.00 8.09
CA LEU A 175 10.86 -10.80 8.24
C LEU A 175 9.78 -10.37 7.24
N TYR A 176 9.63 -9.07 7.03
CA TYR A 176 8.70 -8.52 6.06
C TYR A 176 9.04 -8.94 4.62
N ILE A 177 10.31 -8.81 4.20
CA ILE A 177 10.76 -9.23 2.85
C ILE A 177 10.54 -10.73 2.65
N VAL A 178 10.89 -11.56 3.63
CA VAL A 178 10.75 -13.02 3.53
C VAL A 178 9.29 -13.41 3.37
N GLU A 179 8.37 -12.87 4.16
CA GLU A 179 6.95 -13.19 4.00
C GLU A 179 6.36 -12.62 2.70
N THR A 180 6.75 -11.40 2.30
CA THR A 180 6.29 -10.79 1.04
C THR A 180 6.74 -11.62 -0.17
N THR A 181 7.99 -12.09 -0.17
CA THR A 181 8.51 -12.95 -1.24
C THR A 181 7.87 -14.34 -1.23
N ARG A 182 7.52 -14.87 -0.06
CA ARG A 182 6.78 -16.14 0.06
C ARG A 182 5.37 -16.01 -0.54
N LEU A 183 4.65 -14.93 -0.25
CA LEU A 183 3.35 -14.64 -0.86
C LEU A 183 3.46 -14.52 -2.38
N LEU A 184 4.49 -13.83 -2.88
CA LEU A 184 4.75 -13.72 -4.33
C LEU A 184 5.02 -15.08 -4.98
N LYS A 185 5.81 -15.94 -4.33
CA LYS A 185 6.12 -17.29 -4.84
C LYS A 185 4.87 -18.17 -4.90
N MET A 186 4.03 -18.14 -3.87
CA MET A 186 2.77 -18.88 -3.83
C MET A 186 1.81 -18.43 -4.94
N GLN A 187 1.82 -17.14 -5.28
CA GLN A 187 0.96 -16.57 -6.30
C GLN A 187 1.57 -16.58 -7.70
N ARG A 188 2.76 -17.15 -7.89
CA ARG A 188 3.48 -17.12 -9.19
C ARG A 188 2.70 -17.76 -10.34
N GLY A 189 1.79 -18.70 -10.04
CA GLY A 189 0.91 -19.34 -11.02
C GLY A 189 -0.35 -18.54 -11.39
N ILE A 190 -0.76 -17.57 -10.57
CA ILE A 190 -2.04 -16.84 -10.71
C ILE A 190 -1.80 -15.34 -10.98
N ALA A 191 -0.68 -14.79 -10.52
CA ALA A 191 -0.40 -13.37 -10.55
C ALA A 191 0.10 -12.88 -11.92
N SER A 192 -0.57 -11.84 -12.44
CA SER A 192 -0.21 -11.13 -13.67
C SER A 192 1.18 -10.48 -13.59
N SER A 193 1.79 -10.18 -14.74
CA SER A 193 3.09 -9.51 -14.83
C SER A 193 3.10 -8.12 -14.14
N SER A 194 1.98 -7.40 -14.21
CA SER A 194 1.78 -6.13 -13.51
C SER A 194 1.90 -6.30 -11.99
N MET A 195 1.29 -7.36 -11.47
CA MET A 195 1.30 -7.69 -10.04
C MET A 195 2.71 -7.89 -9.49
N ARG A 196 3.55 -8.59 -10.25
CA ARG A 196 4.95 -8.85 -9.88
C ARG A 196 5.76 -7.57 -9.85
N ARG A 197 5.48 -6.63 -10.76
CA ARG A 197 6.14 -5.32 -10.78
C ARG A 197 5.82 -4.50 -9.54
N VAL A 198 4.54 -4.48 -9.13
CA VAL A 198 4.12 -3.82 -7.88
C VAL A 198 4.86 -4.44 -6.68
N MET A 199 4.85 -5.77 -6.57
CA MET A 199 5.55 -6.46 -5.47
C MET A 199 7.06 -6.20 -5.44
N GLY A 200 7.71 -6.18 -6.61
CA GLY A 200 9.13 -5.84 -6.73
C GLY A 200 9.42 -4.41 -6.25
N HIS A 201 8.53 -3.46 -6.54
CA HIS A 201 8.64 -2.10 -6.03
C HIS A 201 8.49 -2.03 -4.50
N LEU A 202 7.58 -2.81 -3.90
CA LEU A 202 7.46 -2.87 -2.42
C LEU A 202 8.76 -3.36 -1.76
N ILE A 203 9.40 -4.37 -2.35
CA ILE A 203 10.69 -4.88 -1.85
C ILE A 203 11.77 -3.81 -2.01
N LEU A 204 11.84 -3.12 -3.16
CA LEU A 204 12.82 -2.06 -3.41
C LEU A 204 12.71 -0.93 -2.38
N VAL A 205 11.49 -0.46 -2.08
CA VAL A 205 11.28 0.61 -1.08
C VAL A 205 11.71 0.15 0.31
N ASN A 206 11.45 -1.11 0.68
CA ASN A 206 11.86 -1.62 1.98
C ASN A 206 13.38 -1.79 2.09
N VAL A 207 14.07 -2.21 1.02
CA VAL A 207 15.55 -2.20 0.96
C VAL A 207 16.08 -0.76 1.10
N PHE A 208 15.45 0.21 0.44
CA PHE A 208 15.82 1.61 0.58
C PHE A 208 15.68 2.11 2.03
N VAL A 209 14.63 1.72 2.75
CA VAL A 209 14.47 2.04 4.18
C VAL A 209 15.63 1.46 5.00
N VAL A 210 16.06 0.21 4.76
CA VAL A 210 17.22 -0.37 5.45
C VAL A 210 18.51 0.41 5.17
N LEU A 211 18.71 0.88 3.93
CA LEU A 211 19.87 1.71 3.59
C LEU A 211 19.85 3.05 4.33
N LEU A 212 18.66 3.62 4.53
CA LEU A 212 18.50 4.81 5.36
C LEU A 212 18.89 4.55 6.82
N ASP A 213 18.58 3.36 7.37
CA ASP A 213 18.99 2.96 8.73
C ASP A 213 20.51 2.90 8.86
N VAL A 214 21.16 2.30 7.86
CA VAL A 214 22.63 2.24 7.78
C VAL A 214 23.23 3.64 7.74
N SER A 215 22.61 4.58 7.02
CA SER A 215 23.10 5.96 6.95
C SER A 215 23.08 6.67 8.31
N ILE A 216 22.04 6.45 9.12
CA ILE A 216 21.97 7.00 10.48
C ILE A 216 23.07 6.40 11.33
N LEU A 217 23.24 5.07 11.27
CA LEU A 217 24.24 4.37 12.06
C LEU A 217 25.65 4.83 11.71
N CYS A 218 25.99 4.90 10.42
CA CYS A 218 27.29 5.38 9.95
C CYS A 218 27.58 6.81 10.44
N LEU A 219 26.61 7.72 10.35
CA LEU A 219 26.82 9.12 10.74
C LEU A 219 27.07 9.27 12.24
N GLU A 220 26.46 8.43 13.09
CA GLU A 220 26.76 8.37 14.52
C GLU A 220 28.21 8.05 14.84
N PHE A 221 28.81 7.14 14.08
CA PHE A 221 30.22 6.77 14.29
C PHE A 221 31.20 7.82 13.75
N THR A 222 30.73 8.86 13.04
CA THR A 222 31.58 9.99 12.59
C THR A 222 31.71 11.11 13.62
N GLU A 223 31.09 11.01 14.80
CA GLU A 223 31.19 11.95 15.94
C GLU A 223 30.72 13.40 15.66
N HIS A 224 30.01 13.65 14.56
CA HIS A 224 29.42 14.96 14.24
C HIS A 224 28.01 15.09 14.82
N TYR A 225 27.91 15.33 16.14
CA TYR A 225 26.64 15.31 16.89
C TYR A 225 25.54 16.23 16.32
N ASN A 226 25.87 17.48 15.96
CA ASN A 226 24.87 18.44 15.49
C ASN A 226 24.31 18.05 14.11
N LEU A 227 25.18 17.63 13.20
CA LEU A 227 24.77 17.18 11.87
C LEU A 227 23.95 15.88 11.96
N GLN A 228 24.38 14.97 12.82
CA GLN A 228 23.70 13.70 13.08
C GLN A 228 22.26 13.88 13.54
N THR A 229 22.01 14.78 14.50
CA THR A 229 20.66 14.98 15.04
C THR A 229 19.70 15.54 14.00
N ALA A 230 20.15 16.45 13.14
CA ALA A 230 19.38 16.98 12.02
C ALA A 230 19.13 15.93 10.93
N TRP A 231 20.16 15.16 10.55
CA TRP A 231 20.05 14.06 9.59
C TRP A 231 19.06 12.98 10.05
N LYS A 232 19.10 12.63 11.35
CA LYS A 232 18.20 11.66 11.97
C LYS A 232 16.74 12.06 11.80
N ALA A 233 16.38 13.31 12.13
CA ALA A 233 15.02 13.81 11.97
C ALA A 233 14.55 13.75 10.50
N LEU A 234 15.42 14.14 9.56
CA LEU A 234 15.15 14.04 8.13
C LEU A 234 14.89 12.60 7.71
N VAL A 235 15.81 11.68 8.03
CA VAL A 235 15.70 10.27 7.63
C VAL A 235 14.44 9.65 8.20
N TYR A 236 14.11 9.85 9.48
CA TYR A 236 12.87 9.31 10.06
C TYR A 236 11.62 9.86 9.38
N SER A 237 11.62 11.13 8.93
CA SER A 237 10.52 11.68 8.13
C SER A 237 10.38 11.01 6.76
N VAL A 238 11.49 10.73 6.09
CA VAL A 238 11.52 10.02 4.80
C VAL A 238 11.07 8.58 4.97
N LYS A 239 11.51 7.90 6.04
CA LYS A 239 11.05 6.55 6.40
C LYS A 239 9.53 6.50 6.45
N LEU A 240 8.86 7.39 7.18
CA LEU A 240 7.39 7.38 7.26
C LEU A 240 6.71 7.55 5.89
N LYS A 241 7.26 8.38 5.00
CA LYS A 241 6.71 8.54 3.63
C LYS A 241 6.85 7.24 2.84
N CYS A 242 8.00 6.58 2.93
CA CYS A 242 8.21 5.27 2.33
C CYS A 242 7.24 4.23 2.91
N GLU A 243 7.09 4.18 4.23
CA GLU A 243 6.20 3.26 4.95
C GLU A 243 4.74 3.42 4.50
N PHE A 244 4.28 4.67 4.39
CA PHE A 244 2.94 4.99 3.91
C PHE A 244 2.72 4.59 2.44
N SER A 245 3.70 4.86 1.57
CA SER A 245 3.65 4.44 0.17
C SER A 245 3.52 2.92 0.03
N VAL A 246 4.31 2.17 0.82
CA VAL A 246 4.26 0.70 0.80
C VAL A 246 2.93 0.19 1.34
N LEU A 247 2.41 0.74 2.44
CA LEU A 247 1.12 0.31 2.99
C LEU A 247 0.00 0.47 1.96
N ASN A 248 -0.12 1.65 1.33
CA ASN A 248 -1.20 1.91 0.37
C ASN A 248 -1.15 0.92 -0.80
N ARG A 249 0.04 0.65 -1.33
CA ARG A 249 0.22 -0.33 -2.40
C ARG A 249 -0.10 -1.75 -1.94
N LEU A 250 0.23 -2.11 -0.71
CA LEU A 250 -0.09 -3.43 -0.15
C LEU A 250 -1.60 -3.63 0.05
N VAL A 251 -2.32 -2.59 0.49
CA VAL A 251 -3.78 -2.64 0.66
C VAL A 251 -4.47 -2.75 -0.70
N GLU A 252 -4.06 -1.93 -1.67
CA GLU A 252 -4.55 -1.99 -3.05
C GLU A 252 -4.32 -3.39 -3.65
N PHE A 253 -3.12 -3.94 -3.45
CA PHE A 253 -2.78 -5.30 -3.86
C PHE A 253 -3.69 -6.36 -3.22
N SER A 254 -3.91 -6.28 -1.90
CA SER A 254 -4.79 -7.22 -1.20
C SER A 254 -6.24 -7.14 -1.69
N GLN A 255 -6.72 -5.97 -2.11
CA GLN A 255 -8.06 -5.80 -2.66
C GLN A 255 -8.18 -6.41 -4.06
N HIS A 256 -7.18 -6.20 -4.93
CA HIS A 256 -7.13 -6.81 -6.25
C HIS A 256 -7.14 -8.34 -6.21
N LEU A 257 -6.43 -8.93 -5.23
CA LEU A 257 -6.45 -10.38 -5.03
C LEU A 257 -7.81 -10.93 -4.62
N ARG A 258 -8.58 -10.19 -3.82
CA ARG A 258 -9.94 -10.59 -3.42
C ARG A 258 -10.90 -10.49 -4.61
N ALA A 259 -10.85 -9.38 -5.35
CA ALA A 259 -11.70 -9.17 -6.52
C ALA A 259 -11.42 -10.18 -7.66
N GLY A 260 -10.16 -10.57 -7.87
CA GLY A 260 -9.79 -11.57 -8.87
C GLY A 260 -10.23 -13.00 -8.52
N HIS A 261 -10.42 -13.30 -7.23
CA HIS A 261 -10.89 -14.61 -6.77
C HIS A 261 -12.40 -14.80 -7.00
N ASP A 262 -13.19 -13.73 -6.90
CA ASP A 262 -14.64 -13.79 -7.14
C ASP A 262 -14.98 -14.03 -8.63
N VAL A 263 -14.15 -13.53 -9.56
CA VAL A 263 -14.35 -13.73 -11.01
C VAL A 263 -13.94 -15.14 -11.49
N SER A 264 -13.08 -15.85 -10.75
CA SER A 264 -12.66 -17.22 -11.11
C SER A 264 -13.63 -18.32 -10.65
N SER A 265 -14.78 -17.96 -10.08
CA SER A 265 -15.85 -18.91 -9.69
C SER A 265 -16.84 -19.24 -10.81
N VAL A 266 -16.70 -18.64 -12.00
CA VAL A 266 -17.40 -19.11 -13.19
C VAL A 266 -16.61 -20.28 -13.77
N ASN A 267 -17.12 -21.50 -13.55
CA ASN A 267 -16.64 -22.76 -14.15
C ASN A 267 -16.19 -22.55 -15.61
N TYR A 268 -14.88 -22.45 -15.83
CA TYR A 268 -14.31 -22.76 -17.13
C TYR A 268 -14.20 -24.28 -17.23
N ASP A 269 -15.25 -24.89 -17.79
CA ASP A 269 -15.22 -26.28 -18.19
C ASP A 269 -14.17 -26.41 -19.32
N ALA A 270 -13.08 -27.10 -19.02
CA ALA A 270 -11.89 -27.29 -19.87
C ALA A 270 -12.18 -28.00 -21.21
N SER A 271 -13.44 -28.34 -21.46
CA SER A 271 -14.01 -28.92 -22.67
C SER A 271 -14.28 -27.87 -23.77
N THR A 272 -14.47 -26.59 -23.43
CA THR A 272 -14.81 -25.53 -24.41
C THR A 272 -13.60 -24.99 -25.18
N ASP A 273 -12.40 -25.00 -24.59
CA ASP A 273 -11.19 -24.48 -25.22
C ASP A 273 -10.74 -25.36 -26.41
N VAL A 274 -10.87 -26.68 -26.27
CA VAL A 274 -10.57 -27.65 -27.34
C VAL A 274 -11.58 -27.56 -28.50
N ALA A 275 -12.83 -27.22 -28.21
CA ALA A 275 -13.87 -27.07 -29.22
C ALA A 275 -13.70 -25.78 -30.03
N LEU A 276 -13.36 -24.67 -29.36
CA LEU A 276 -13.14 -23.38 -30.00
C LEU A 276 -11.85 -23.38 -30.84
N GLU A 277 -10.78 -24.02 -30.36
CA GLU A 277 -9.54 -24.19 -31.14
C GLU A 277 -9.78 -25.00 -32.42
N ARG A 278 -10.58 -26.09 -32.34
CA ARG A 278 -10.97 -26.87 -33.52
C ARG A 278 -11.84 -26.08 -34.49
N TYR A 279 -12.73 -25.23 -33.99
CA TYR A 279 -13.60 -24.41 -34.82
C TYR A 279 -12.81 -23.32 -35.57
N LEU A 280 -11.89 -22.64 -34.89
CA LEU A 280 -11.02 -21.61 -35.50
C LEU A 280 -10.04 -22.23 -36.50
N ARG A 281 -9.49 -23.41 -36.19
CA ARG A 281 -8.58 -24.12 -37.10
C ARG A 281 -9.30 -24.57 -38.38
N ASN A 282 -10.55 -25.03 -38.27
CA ASN A 282 -11.36 -25.40 -39.44
C ASN A 282 -11.85 -24.18 -40.22
N ALA A 283 -12.15 -23.06 -39.56
CA ALA A 283 -12.55 -21.81 -40.22
C ALA A 283 -11.40 -21.21 -41.07
N SER A 284 -10.15 -21.46 -40.71
CA SER A 284 -8.98 -21.02 -41.48
C SER A 284 -8.74 -21.79 -42.79
N GLN A 285 -9.49 -22.86 -43.06
CA GLN A 285 -9.37 -23.70 -44.27
C GLN A 285 -10.57 -23.60 -45.23
N ALA A 286 -11.44 -22.58 -45.10
CA ALA A 286 -12.54 -22.39 -46.04
C ALA A 286 -12.04 -21.84 -47.41
N PRO A 287 -12.57 -22.31 -48.56
CA PRO A 287 -12.12 -21.87 -49.88
C PRO A 287 -12.51 -20.40 -50.12
N ALA A 288 -11.56 -19.62 -50.64
CA ALA A 288 -11.77 -18.24 -51.04
C ALA A 288 -12.83 -18.15 -52.15
N GLY A 289 -14.01 -17.59 -51.84
CA GLY A 289 -15.05 -17.37 -52.85
C GLY A 289 -16.46 -17.16 -52.28
N ALA A 290 -16.65 -16.15 -51.43
CA ALA A 290 -17.99 -15.63 -51.14
C ALA A 290 -17.91 -14.11 -50.95
N GLU A 291 -18.43 -13.39 -51.92
CA GLU A 291 -18.58 -11.94 -51.90
C GLU A 291 -19.88 -11.60 -51.14
N TYR A 292 -19.79 -10.80 -50.09
CA TYR A 292 -20.95 -10.39 -49.28
C TYR A 292 -21.33 -8.95 -49.64
N SER A 293 -22.58 -8.73 -50.07
CA SER A 293 -23.16 -7.40 -50.19
C SER A 293 -24.20 -7.16 -49.09
N MET A 294 -24.13 -5.99 -48.44
CA MET A 294 -25.11 -5.51 -47.47
C MET A 294 -26.03 -4.50 -48.16
N GLN A 295 -27.34 -4.75 -48.16
CA GLN A 295 -28.34 -3.79 -48.61
C GLN A 295 -29.13 -3.29 -47.40
N VAL A 296 -29.00 -2.00 -47.11
CA VAL A 296 -29.70 -1.32 -46.00
C VAL A 296 -30.97 -0.70 -46.56
N THR A 297 -32.14 -1.24 -46.22
CA THR A 297 -33.43 -0.64 -46.58
C THR A 297 -33.89 0.24 -45.42
N ALA A 298 -34.05 1.54 -45.67
CA ALA A 298 -34.66 2.48 -44.73
C ALA A 298 -36.12 2.71 -45.15
N GLU A 299 -37.08 2.17 -44.39
CA GLU A 299 -38.49 2.52 -44.57
C GLU A 299 -38.76 3.87 -43.90
N ARG A 300 -39.44 4.78 -44.63
CA ARG A 300 -39.94 6.05 -44.09
C ARG A 300 -41.33 5.83 -43.47
N PRO A 301 -41.60 6.30 -42.24
CA PRO A 301 -42.96 6.27 -41.69
C PRO A 301 -43.81 7.41 -42.27
N CYS A 302 -45.06 7.13 -42.65
CA CYS A 302 -46.09 8.15 -42.83
C CYS A 302 -46.71 8.54 -41.48
N GLU A 303 -47.09 9.81 -41.38
CA GLU A 303 -47.61 10.54 -40.21
C GLU A 303 -48.80 9.88 -39.48
N ASN A 304 -48.69 9.78 -38.14
CA ASN A 304 -49.51 10.50 -37.15
C ASN A 304 -49.39 9.86 -35.74
N GLY A 305 -48.61 10.49 -34.84
CA GLY A 305 -48.49 10.13 -33.42
C GLY A 305 -47.15 10.59 -32.81
N PRO A 306 -47.08 10.99 -31.51
CA PRO A 306 -45.85 11.53 -30.92
C PRO A 306 -44.77 10.44 -30.72
N PRO A 307 -43.48 10.81 -30.67
CA PRO A 307 -42.38 9.88 -30.95
C PRO A 307 -42.00 9.02 -29.73
N GLU A 308 -42.05 7.70 -29.89
CA GLU A 308 -41.33 6.75 -29.04
C GLU A 308 -40.21 6.10 -29.87
N ILE A 309 -38.97 6.39 -29.49
CA ILE A 309 -37.78 5.90 -30.19
C ILE A 309 -37.48 4.48 -29.70
N VAL A 310 -37.97 3.48 -30.43
CA VAL A 310 -37.55 2.08 -30.25
C VAL A 310 -36.52 1.73 -31.32
N LYS A 311 -35.26 1.51 -30.91
CA LYS A 311 -34.19 1.03 -31.78
C LYS A 311 -34.14 -0.49 -31.69
N THR A 312 -34.85 -1.19 -32.59
CA THR A 312 -34.75 -2.65 -32.71
C THR A 312 -34.11 -2.99 -34.05
N THR A 313 -32.88 -3.49 -34.02
CA THR A 313 -32.24 -4.08 -35.21
C THR A 313 -32.69 -5.54 -35.31
N ALA A 314 -33.74 -5.79 -36.09
CA ALA A 314 -34.13 -7.14 -36.47
C ALA A 314 -33.23 -7.60 -37.64
N VAL A 315 -32.48 -8.68 -37.43
CA VAL A 315 -31.65 -9.29 -38.48
C VAL A 315 -32.38 -10.55 -38.97
N THR A 316 -33.01 -10.46 -40.14
CA THR A 316 -33.62 -11.61 -40.79
C THR A 316 -32.66 -12.17 -41.84
N VAL A 317 -32.11 -13.36 -41.59
CA VAL A 317 -31.24 -14.06 -42.54
C VAL A 317 -32.08 -14.97 -43.41
N SER A 318 -32.35 -14.54 -44.64
CA SER A 318 -33.01 -15.37 -45.65
C SER A 318 -31.96 -16.09 -46.50
N ARG A 319 -31.92 -17.42 -46.41
CA ARG A 319 -31.06 -18.27 -47.26
C ARG A 319 -31.83 -18.63 -48.54
N SER A 320 -31.37 -18.18 -49.70
CA SER A 320 -31.91 -18.58 -51.00
C SER A 320 -31.00 -19.61 -51.67
N GLY A 321 -31.55 -20.78 -52.05
CA GLY A 321 -30.90 -21.67 -53.02
C GLY A 321 -31.31 -23.16 -53.04
N ARG A 322 -32.23 -23.49 -53.97
CA ARG A 322 -32.40 -24.72 -54.80
C ARG A 322 -32.94 -26.07 -54.22
N SER A 323 -34.24 -26.27 -54.46
CA SER A 323 -35.05 -27.38 -55.03
C SER A 323 -34.69 -28.90 -54.97
N ALA A 324 -35.61 -29.66 -54.33
CA ALA A 324 -36.25 -30.98 -54.66
C ALA A 324 -35.46 -32.32 -54.58
N PRO A 325 -36.10 -33.53 -54.43
CA PRO A 325 -37.54 -33.91 -54.50
C PRO A 325 -38.06 -34.82 -53.33
N PRO A 326 -39.32 -35.33 -53.33
CA PRO A 326 -40.04 -35.81 -52.14
C PRO A 326 -40.02 -37.33 -51.93
N THR A 327 -40.31 -37.80 -50.70
CA THR A 327 -40.73 -39.19 -50.46
C THR A 327 -41.83 -39.26 -49.39
N ARG A 328 -42.78 -40.15 -49.66
CA ARG A 328 -44.13 -40.29 -49.10
C ARG A 328 -44.18 -41.01 -47.74
N PRO A 329 -45.37 -41.06 -47.09
CA PRO A 329 -45.55 -41.29 -45.66
C PRO A 329 -45.77 -42.76 -45.30
N SER A 330 -45.61 -43.09 -44.02
CA SER A 330 -46.12 -44.34 -43.44
C SER A 330 -46.97 -44.06 -42.20
N THR A 331 -48.18 -44.57 -42.33
CA THR A 331 -49.38 -44.62 -41.50
C THR A 331 -49.27 -45.57 -40.31
N ALA A 332 -50.20 -45.38 -39.35
CA ALA A 332 -50.85 -46.40 -38.51
C ALA A 332 -49.99 -47.03 -37.38
N ALA A 333 -50.53 -47.43 -36.24
CA ALA A 333 -51.81 -47.33 -35.55
C ALA A 333 -51.62 -48.05 -34.20
N ASP A 334 -52.49 -47.77 -33.22
CA ASP A 334 -53.10 -48.72 -32.25
C ASP A 334 -52.19 -49.68 -31.45
N SER A 335 -52.38 -49.95 -30.16
CA SER A 335 -53.45 -49.68 -29.21
C SER A 335 -53.07 -50.33 -27.86
N SER A 336 -53.59 -49.82 -26.74
CA SER A 336 -54.14 -50.58 -25.57
C SER A 336 -53.22 -51.54 -24.76
N LEU A 337 -53.30 -51.73 -23.44
CA LEU A 337 -54.15 -51.24 -22.34
C LEU A 337 -53.55 -51.73 -20.99
N GLY A 338 -53.85 -51.03 -19.89
CA GLY A 338 -53.91 -51.57 -18.50
C GLY A 338 -52.89 -50.97 -17.52
N GLY A 339 -53.24 -50.31 -16.42
CA GLY A 339 -54.54 -50.04 -15.83
C GLY A 339 -54.46 -49.14 -14.56
N CYS A 340 -55.59 -48.50 -14.28
CA CYS A 340 -56.21 -48.09 -13.00
C CYS A 340 -55.44 -47.34 -11.89
N ALA A 341 -55.90 -46.09 -11.65
CA ALA A 341 -56.47 -45.53 -10.39
C ALA A 341 -55.97 -44.08 -10.19
N ALA A 342 -56.75 -43.07 -10.58
CA ALA A 342 -57.69 -42.30 -9.73
C ALA A 342 -56.98 -41.41 -8.70
N ASP A 343 -56.91 -40.08 -8.91
CA ASP A 343 -57.90 -39.14 -8.36
C ASP A 343 -57.65 -37.68 -8.83
N GLU A 344 -58.78 -36.98 -9.03
CA GLU A 344 -59.05 -35.52 -8.95
C GLU A 344 -58.21 -34.51 -9.78
N MET A 345 -58.69 -33.34 -10.22
CA MET A 345 -59.93 -32.82 -10.81
C MET A 345 -59.58 -31.37 -11.27
N HIS A 346 -59.81 -31.09 -12.56
CA HIS A 346 -60.08 -29.82 -13.25
C HIS A 346 -59.25 -28.51 -13.04
N ASP A 347 -58.67 -28.10 -14.18
CA ASP A 347 -58.69 -26.79 -14.87
C ASP A 347 -58.33 -25.49 -14.14
N ALA A 348 -57.33 -24.77 -14.67
CA ALA A 348 -57.55 -23.81 -15.76
C ALA A 348 -56.26 -23.00 -16.05
N ASP A 349 -55.95 -22.90 -17.35
CA ASP A 349 -55.62 -21.70 -18.13
C ASP A 349 -54.77 -20.56 -17.52
N GLY A 350 -53.90 -19.96 -18.34
CA GLY A 350 -53.45 -18.58 -18.12
C GLY A 350 -51.97 -18.31 -18.23
N THR A 351 -51.56 -17.96 -19.45
CA THR A 351 -50.46 -17.04 -19.75
C THR A 351 -50.45 -15.79 -18.85
N SER A 352 -49.29 -15.38 -18.35
CA SER A 352 -48.92 -13.99 -17.99
C SER A 352 -47.40 -14.00 -17.69
N SER A 353 -46.50 -13.30 -18.40
CA SER A 353 -46.31 -11.86 -18.57
C SER A 353 -46.36 -11.06 -17.26
N LEU A 354 -45.45 -10.06 -17.18
CA LEU A 354 -45.25 -9.00 -16.16
C LEU A 354 -43.92 -9.18 -15.41
N SER A 355 -42.85 -8.42 -15.69
CA SER A 355 -42.65 -6.96 -15.62
C SER A 355 -42.62 -6.39 -14.18
N SER A 356 -41.41 -5.93 -13.81
CA SER A 356 -41.03 -4.82 -12.91
C SER A 356 -41.75 -4.62 -11.57
N GLU A 357 -40.97 -4.50 -10.49
CA GLU A 357 -40.86 -3.22 -9.76
C GLU A 357 -39.64 -3.19 -8.83
N ALA A 358 -38.90 -2.09 -8.89
CA ALA A 358 -37.91 -1.69 -7.91
C ALA A 358 -38.56 -0.76 -6.88
N ARG A 359 -38.36 -0.99 -5.58
CA ARG A 359 -38.54 0.04 -4.55
C ARG A 359 -37.48 -0.03 -3.46
N LEU A 360 -36.89 1.14 -3.21
CA LEU A 360 -36.08 1.52 -2.05
C LEU A 360 -36.79 1.22 -0.73
N ALA A 361 -36.01 0.86 0.29
CA ALA A 361 -36.18 1.41 1.64
C ALA A 361 -34.86 1.31 2.43
N ARG A 362 -34.30 2.48 2.75
CA ARG A 362 -33.49 2.76 3.96
C ARG A 362 -34.45 2.87 5.16
N PRO A 363 -34.00 2.73 6.43
CA PRO A 363 -33.03 3.63 7.07
C PRO A 363 -31.60 3.11 7.13
#